data_AF-A0A7R7CFC4-F1
#
_entry.id   AF-A0A7R7CFC4-F1
#
_cell.length_a   1.000
_cell.length_b   1.000
_cell.length_c   1.000
_cell.angle_alpha   90.00
_cell.angle_beta   90.00
_cell.angle_gamma   90.00
#
_symmetry.space_group_name_H-M   'P 1'
#
loop_
_entity.id
_entity.type
_entity.pdbx_description
1 polymer ?
#
loop_
_entity_poly.entity_id
_entity_poly.type
_entity_poly.pdbx_seq_one_letter_code
_entity_poly.pdbx_strand_id
1 'polypeptide(L)'
;MPDGRPGDHPLTDISIHGEEIFDRETNARIRRLVNGAPPHLLEILDDLVWHWPRPRNHESDWGELINADDFARVIEGLERAWRNMAGGRD
;
A
#
# COMPACT_ATOMS: atom_id res chain seq x y z
N MET A 1 -7.45 -13.87 8.27
CA MET A 1 -6.65 -13.52 7.08
C MET A 1 -7.42 -14.01 5.87
N PRO A 2 -7.49 -13.23 4.78
CA PRO A 2 -7.81 -13.74 3.46
C PRO A 2 -6.92 -14.95 3.14
N ASP A 3 -7.36 -15.85 2.28
CA ASP A 3 -6.71 -17.14 2.02
C ASP A 3 -5.32 -17.02 1.34
N GLY A 4 -4.88 -15.80 1.04
CA GLY A 4 -3.54 -15.46 0.57
C GLY A 4 -3.36 -15.69 -0.93
N ARG A 5 -4.45 -15.92 -1.64
CA ARG A 5 -4.46 -16.09 -3.09
C ARG A 5 -4.34 -14.74 -3.78
N PRO A 6 -3.78 -14.69 -5.00
CA PRO A 6 -3.83 -13.49 -5.83
C PRO A 6 -5.26 -12.98 -5.97
N GLY A 7 -5.46 -11.68 -5.76
CA GLY A 7 -6.77 -11.01 -5.81
C GLY A 7 -7.55 -11.05 -4.48
N ASP A 8 -7.02 -11.68 -3.43
CA ASP A 8 -7.67 -11.68 -2.11
C ASP A 8 -7.39 -10.40 -1.34
N HIS A 9 -6.20 -9.82 -1.52
CA HIS A 9 -5.79 -8.63 -0.78
C HIS A 9 -4.72 -7.80 -1.49
N PRO A 10 -4.93 -6.49 -1.71
CA PRO A 10 -4.02 -5.67 -2.50
C PRO A 10 -2.62 -5.57 -1.88
N LEU A 11 -2.52 -5.51 -0.55
CA LEU A 11 -1.22 -5.54 0.12
C LEU A 11 -0.47 -6.86 -0.12
N THR A 12 -1.15 -8.00 -0.09
CA THR A 12 -0.59 -9.33 -0.37
C THR A 12 -0.23 -9.47 -1.84
N ASP A 13 -1.09 -9.01 -2.73
CA ASP A 13 -0.88 -9.03 -4.17
C ASP A 13 0.36 -8.20 -4.56
N ILE A 14 0.52 -7.01 -3.98
CA ILE A 14 1.69 -6.17 -4.21
C ILE A 14 2.97 -6.78 -3.62
N SER A 15 2.91 -7.27 -2.38
CA SER A 15 4.10 -7.63 -1.60
C SER A 15 4.58 -9.07 -1.81
N ILE A 16 3.67 -10.01 -2.01
CA ILE A 16 3.95 -11.44 -2.18
C ILE A 16 3.91 -11.84 -3.64
N HIS A 17 2.87 -11.42 -4.36
CA HIS A 17 2.65 -11.82 -5.77
C HIS A 17 3.29 -10.88 -6.77
N GLY A 18 3.78 -9.71 -6.31
CA GLY A 18 4.51 -8.76 -7.13
C GLY A 18 3.62 -7.97 -8.10
N GLU A 19 2.31 -7.94 -7.87
CA GLU A 19 1.37 -7.24 -8.73
C GLU A 19 1.59 -5.72 -8.72
N GLU A 20 1.29 -5.08 -9.86
CA GLU A 20 1.32 -3.63 -10.00
C GLU A 20 -0.09 -3.07 -10.01
N ILE A 21 -0.69 -2.96 -8.82
CA ILE A 21 -2.09 -2.49 -8.64
C ILE A 21 -2.18 -0.97 -8.79
N PHE A 22 -1.17 -0.24 -8.30
CA PHE A 22 -1.03 1.20 -8.47
C PHE A 22 0.08 1.54 -9.47
N ASP A 23 0.52 2.80 -9.50
CA ASP A 23 1.73 3.15 -10.24
C ASP A 23 2.96 2.43 -9.66
N ARG A 24 3.97 2.25 -10.53
CA ARG A 24 5.18 1.49 -10.23
C ARG A 24 5.92 1.98 -8.99
N GLU A 25 6.03 3.30 -8.80
CA GLU A 25 6.78 3.84 -7.67
C GLU A 25 5.98 3.67 -6.37
N THR A 26 4.67 3.91 -6.39
CA THR A 26 3.81 3.66 -5.22
C THR A 26 3.84 2.20 -4.80
N ASN A 27 3.75 1.24 -5.72
CA ASN A 27 3.93 -0.18 -5.39
C ASN A 27 5.31 -0.47 -4.80
N ALA A 28 6.37 0.14 -5.34
CA ALA A 28 7.72 -0.02 -4.79
C ALA A 28 7.83 0.52 -3.35
N ARG A 29 7.17 1.64 -3.03
CA ARG A 29 7.07 2.18 -1.65
C ARG A 29 6.35 1.22 -0.72
N ILE A 30 5.21 0.69 -1.15
CA ILE A 30 4.41 -0.28 -0.40
C ILE A 30 5.27 -1.51 -0.06
N ARG A 31 6.00 -2.06 -1.03
CA ARG A 31 6.92 -3.20 -0.79
C ARG A 31 8.02 -2.88 0.22
N ARG A 32 8.58 -1.66 0.19
CA ARG A 32 9.59 -1.22 1.18
C ARG A 32 9.00 -1.12 2.58
N LEU A 33 7.79 -0.58 2.70
CA LEU A 33 7.06 -0.49 3.96
C LEU A 33 6.75 -1.88 4.52
N VAL A 34 6.19 -2.79 3.71
CA VAL A 34 5.88 -4.17 4.14
C VAL A 34 7.12 -4.90 4.68
N ASN A 35 8.28 -4.68 4.07
CA ASN A 35 9.51 -5.38 4.45
C ASN A 35 10.22 -4.81 5.70
N GLY A 36 9.87 -3.63 6.18
CA GLY A 36 10.67 -2.97 7.23
C GLY A 36 9.93 -2.05 8.20
N ALA A 37 8.67 -1.72 7.94
CA ALA A 37 7.87 -0.91 8.84
C ALA A 37 7.42 -1.72 10.07
N PRO A 38 7.29 -1.07 11.25
CA PRO A 38 6.74 -1.71 12.43
C PRO A 38 5.26 -2.09 12.25
N PRO A 39 4.74 -3.07 13.00
CA PRO A 39 3.38 -3.60 12.81
C PRO A 39 2.26 -2.55 12.76
N HIS A 40 2.30 -1.54 13.62
CA HIS A 40 1.28 -0.47 13.64
C HIS A 40 1.25 0.37 12.35
N LEU A 41 2.39 0.54 11.67
CA LEU A 41 2.42 1.21 10.37
C LEU A 41 1.91 0.30 9.26
N LEU A 42 2.07 -1.02 9.40
CA LEU A 42 1.51 -1.99 8.48
C LEU A 42 -0.02 -2.01 8.58
N GLU A 43 -0.60 -1.90 9.77
CA GLU A 43 -2.05 -1.77 9.96
C GLU A 43 -2.61 -0.53 9.25
N ILE A 44 -1.94 0.62 9.39
CA ILE A 44 -2.35 1.85 8.70
C ILE A 44 -2.21 1.70 7.18
N LEU A 45 -1.12 1.08 6.72
CA LEU A 45 -0.90 0.82 5.30
C LEU A 45 -2.00 -0.10 4.74
N ASP A 46 -2.36 -1.14 5.47
CA ASP A 46 -3.42 -2.09 5.13
C ASP A 46 -4.75 -1.37 4.90
N ASP A 47 -5.16 -0.56 5.87
CA ASP A 47 -6.38 0.25 5.80
C ASP A 47 -6.37 1.18 4.60
N LEU A 48 -5.25 1.87 4.36
CA LEU A 48 -5.11 2.80 3.23
C LEU A 48 -5.26 2.07 1.90
N VAL A 49 -4.56 0.96 1.70
CA VAL A 49 -4.56 0.25 0.42
C VAL A 49 -5.94 -0.37 0.14
N TRP A 50 -6.59 -0.90 1.19
CA TRP A 50 -7.88 -1.56 1.07
C TRP A 50 -9.05 -0.58 0.89
N HIS A 51 -9.04 0.52 1.66
CA HIS A 51 -10.20 1.42 1.76
C HIS A 51 -10.08 2.73 0.99
N TRP A 52 -8.95 3.00 0.31
CA TRP A 52 -8.85 4.22 -0.49
C TRP A 52 -10.01 4.33 -1.48
N PRO A 53 -10.68 5.49 -1.62
CA PRO A 53 -11.89 5.61 -2.42
C PRO A 53 -11.67 5.19 -3.88
N ARG A 54 -12.64 4.46 -4.45
CA ARG A 54 -12.64 3.97 -5.84
C ARG A 54 -13.98 4.25 -6.53
N PRO A 55 -14.03 4.43 -7.87
CA PRO A 55 -15.29 4.53 -8.60
C PRO A 55 -16.15 3.29 -8.37
N ARG A 56 -17.45 3.49 -8.14
CA ARG A 56 -18.42 2.41 -7.81
C ARG A 56 -18.67 1.39 -8.92
N ASN A 57 -18.09 1.59 -10.09
CA ASN A 57 -18.52 1.00 -11.35
C ASN A 57 -17.39 0.30 -12.13
N HIS A 58 -16.26 0.01 -11.47
CA HIS A 58 -15.14 -0.67 -12.13
C HIS A 58 -15.16 -2.19 -11.87
N GLU A 59 -15.20 -2.97 -12.96
CA GLU A 59 -15.12 -4.44 -12.99
C GLU A 59 -13.66 -4.95 -12.94
N SER A 60 -12.74 -4.22 -12.31
CA SER A 60 -11.34 -4.64 -12.14
C SER A 60 -11.10 -5.03 -10.69
N ASP A 61 -10.32 -6.11 -10.48
CA ASP A 61 -10.14 -6.79 -9.18
C ASP A 61 -9.69 -5.87 -8.03
N TRP A 62 -9.07 -4.73 -8.32
CA TRP A 62 -8.94 -3.62 -7.35
C TRP A 62 -9.39 -2.26 -7.90
N GLY A 63 -9.49 -2.06 -9.21
CA GLY A 63 -10.04 -0.84 -9.82
C GLY A 63 -9.16 0.42 -9.69
N GLU A 64 -9.51 1.48 -10.42
CA GLU A 64 -8.81 2.77 -10.32
C GLU A 64 -9.08 3.48 -8.98
N LEU A 65 -8.09 4.20 -8.47
CA LEU A 65 -8.28 5.05 -7.30
C LEU A 65 -8.91 6.39 -7.69
N ILE A 66 -9.79 6.89 -6.83
CA ILE A 66 -10.14 8.31 -6.81
C ILE A 66 -8.94 9.08 -6.25
N ASN A 67 -8.47 10.09 -6.98
CA ASN A 67 -7.31 10.92 -6.61
C ASN A 67 -6.04 10.09 -6.35
N ALA A 68 -5.61 9.29 -7.33
CA ALA A 68 -4.41 8.45 -7.23
C ALA A 68 -3.14 9.23 -6.80
N ASP A 69 -3.00 10.50 -7.21
CA ASP A 69 -1.89 11.36 -6.80
C ASP A 69 -1.86 11.61 -5.28
N ASP A 70 -3.03 11.79 -4.66
CA ASP A 70 -3.12 12.01 -3.22
C ASP A 70 -2.83 10.72 -2.45
N PHE A 71 -3.25 9.57 -2.98
CA PHE A 71 -2.86 8.28 -2.44
C PHE A 71 -1.34 8.11 -2.46
N ALA A 72 -0.70 8.35 -3.61
CA ALA A 72 0.74 8.26 -3.77
C ALA A 72 1.49 9.17 -2.78
N ARG A 73 0.98 10.41 -2.56
CA ARG A 73 1.52 11.36 -1.58
C ARG A 73 1.40 10.85 -0.15
N VAL A 74 0.28 10.23 0.22
CA VAL A 74 0.10 9.64 1.56
C VAL A 74 1.07 8.49 1.79
N ILE A 75 1.22 7.59 0.81
CA ILE A 75 2.17 6.47 0.88
C ILE A 75 3.62 6.98 0.99
N GLU A 76 3.98 8.01 0.23
CA GLU A 76 5.28 8.66 0.35
C GLU A 76 5.49 9.29 1.74
N GLY A 77 4.47 9.98 2.28
CA GLY A 77 4.51 10.57 3.61
C GLY A 77 4.70 9.51 4.71
N LEU A 78 4.02 8.37 4.59
CA LEU A 78 4.15 7.24 5.50
C LEU A 78 5.57 6.65 5.47
N GLU A 79 6.14 6.45 4.27
CA GLU A 79 7.52 5.98 4.11
C GLU A 79 8.53 6.97 4.72
N ARG A 80 8.35 8.28 4.47
CA ARG A 80 9.21 9.32 5.04
C ARG A 80 9.12 9.33 6.57
N ALA A 81 7.92 9.25 7.14
CA ALA A 81 7.72 9.21 8.59
C ALA A 81 8.42 8.01 9.21
N TRP A 82 8.27 6.82 8.60
CA TRP A 82 8.97 5.62 9.03
C TRP A 82 10.50 5.78 9.01
N ARG A 83 11.06 6.27 7.89
CA ARG A 83 12.52 6.48 7.76
C ARG A 83 13.05 7.46 8.81
N ASN A 84 12.31 8.52 9.12
CA ASN A 84 12.70 9.48 10.15
C ASN A 84 12.68 8.86 11.56
N MET A 85 11.71 7.99 11.85
CA MET A 85 11.67 7.26 13.13
C MET A 85 12.78 6.20 13.23
N ALA A 86 13.13 5.57 12.11
CA ALA A 86 14.20 4.57 12.06
C ALA A 86 15.60 5.20 12.15
N GLY A 87 15.80 6.39 11.56
CA GLY A 87 17.07 7.12 11.57
C GLY A 87 17.30 8.05 12.77
N GLY A 88 16.29 8.29 13.60
CA GLY A 88 16.41 9.08 14.85
C GLY A 88 16.89 8.27 16.05
N ARG A 89 17.52 7.12 15.83
CA ARG A 89 17.90 6.13 16.85
C ARG A 89 19.42 5.95 16.99
N ASP A 90 20.19 6.97 16.59
CA ASP A 90 21.64 7.06 16.77
C ASP A 90 22.01 8.16 17.78
#